data_AF-A0AAN8J0H6-F1
#
_entry.id   AF-A0AAN8J0H6-F1
#
_cell.length_a   1.000
_cell.length_b   1.000
_cell.length_c   1.000
_cell.angle_alpha   90.00
_cell.angle_beta   90.00
_cell.angle_gamma   90.00
#
_symmetry.space_group_name_H-M   'P 1'
#
loop_
_entity.id
_entity.type
_entity.pdbx_description
1 polymer ?
#
loop_
_entity_poly.entity_id
_entity_poly.type
_entity_poly.pdbx_seq_one_letter_code
_entity_poly.pdbx_strand_id
1 'polypeptide(L)'
;MNTPATLAEIQNTINKLETPSNPQKEIQEGYNDIIQTLTKEMNIRIPSKTTHANKRHQRNNKVKPYWNSDLKLIWDKACEAKKRWLKEYSHVLKRQLRADFCDKRRTFDKYHRKIKRKYNNDKRIEFEQTLDNNHVDFWKTIGRIGIGNDRKQTIPMESTRL
;
A
#
# COMPACT_ATOMS: atom_id res chain seq x y z
N MET A 1 -5.05 39.91 73.43
CA MET A 1 -5.34 38.46 73.44
C MET A 1 -5.77 38.08 72.03
N ASN A 2 -4.95 37.32 71.30
CA ASN A 2 -5.30 36.89 69.95
C ASN A 2 -6.36 35.80 70.03
N THR A 3 -7.48 35.96 69.33
CA THR A 3 -8.56 34.97 69.34
C THR A 3 -8.10 33.67 68.66
N PRO A 4 -8.55 32.49 69.11
CA PRO A 4 -8.13 31.22 68.52
C PRO A 4 -8.44 31.12 67.01
N ALA A 5 -9.47 31.83 66.55
CA ALA A 5 -9.81 31.94 65.13
C ALA A 5 -8.75 32.70 64.31
N THR A 6 -8.19 33.79 64.85
CA THR A 6 -7.14 34.56 64.17
C THR A 6 -5.82 33.80 64.12
N LEU A 7 -5.50 33.02 65.17
CA LEU A 7 -4.35 32.12 65.15
C LEU A 7 -4.50 31.01 64.09
N ALA A 8 -5.69 30.42 63.94
CA ALA A 8 -5.95 29.40 62.93
C ALA A 8 -5.86 29.93 61.48
N GLU A 9 -6.34 31.15 61.25
CA GLU A 9 -6.18 31.83 59.96
C GLU A 9 -4.72 32.15 59.63
N ILE A 10 -3.97 32.65 60.62
CA ILE A 10 -2.53 32.90 60.47
C ILE A 10 -1.79 31.58 60.15
N GLN A 11 -2.09 30.50 60.87
CA GLN A 11 -1.49 29.19 60.63
C GLN A 11 -1.80 28.65 59.23
N ASN A 12 -3.05 28.79 58.76
CA ASN A 12 -3.45 28.36 57.42
C ASN A 12 -2.79 29.20 56.32
N THR A 13 -2.57 30.48 56.57
CA THR A 13 -1.92 31.38 55.61
C THR A 13 -0.42 31.07 55.52
N ILE A 14 0.23 30.82 56.67
CA ILE A 14 1.61 30.33 56.74
C ILE A 14 1.74 28.99 55.99
N ASN A 15 0.86 28.02 56.24
CA ASN A 15 0.89 26.73 55.54
C ASN A 15 0.70 26.84 54.02
N LYS A 16 -0.10 27.80 53.54
CA LYS A 16 -0.28 28.08 52.09
C LYS A 16 0.95 28.74 51.47
N LEU A 17 1.67 29.56 52.23
CA LEU A 17 2.91 30.21 51.79
C LEU A 17 4.13 29.28 51.90
N GLU A 18 4.07 28.31 52.83
CA GLU A 18 5.10 27.30 53.07
C GLU A 18 4.92 26.03 52.23
N THR A 19 3.73 25.79 51.65
CA THR A 19 3.62 24.81 50.57
C THR A 19 4.52 25.30 49.43
N PRO A 20 5.62 24.58 49.12
CA PRO A 20 6.47 24.99 48.02
C PRO A 20 5.58 25.02 46.78
N SER A 21 5.45 26.21 46.17
CA SER A 21 4.98 26.32 44.79
C SER A 21 5.73 25.23 44.05
N ASN A 22 5.03 24.17 43.68
CA ASN A 22 5.66 23.00 43.09
C ASN A 22 5.81 23.42 41.65
N PRO A 23 6.96 24.02 41.29
CA PRO A 23 7.06 24.77 40.05
C PRO A 23 6.82 23.82 38.88
N GLN A 24 7.13 22.54 39.07
CA GLN A 24 6.90 21.48 38.12
C GLN A 24 5.42 21.14 37.92
N LYS A 25 4.59 21.24 38.96
CA LYS A 25 3.13 21.06 38.85
C LYS A 25 2.49 22.25 38.14
N GLU A 26 2.89 23.46 38.49
CA GLU A 26 2.39 24.69 37.86
C GLU A 26 2.82 24.80 36.39
N ILE A 27 4.08 24.42 36.08
CA ILE A 27 4.57 24.31 34.71
C ILE A 27 3.75 23.25 33.94
N GLN A 28 3.50 22.09 34.54
CA GLN A 28 2.71 21.03 33.89
C GLN A 28 1.27 21.47 33.61
N GLU A 29 0.65 22.20 34.55
CA GLU A 29 -0.69 22.78 34.38
C GLU A 29 -0.69 23.81 33.24
N GLY A 30 0.30 24.71 33.20
CA GLY A 30 0.44 25.67 32.10
C GLY A 30 0.66 25.00 30.73
N TYR A 31 1.45 23.93 30.65
CA TYR A 31 1.59 23.15 29.41
C TYR A 31 0.28 22.51 28.98
N ASN A 32 -0.47 21.93 29.92
CA ASN A 32 -1.76 21.31 29.62
C ASN A 32 -2.77 22.33 29.10
N ASP A 33 -2.81 23.54 29.67
CA ASP A 33 -3.69 24.62 29.24
C ASP A 33 -3.37 25.12 27.82
N ILE A 34 -2.08 25.25 27.51
CA ILE A 34 -1.61 25.60 26.16
C ILE A 34 -2.00 24.50 25.16
N ILE A 35 -1.77 23.23 25.50
CA ILE A 35 -2.13 22.09 24.63
C ILE A 35 -3.64 22.07 24.38
N GLN A 36 -4.46 22.31 25.41
CA GLN A 36 -5.92 22.36 25.25
C GLN A 36 -6.35 23.50 24.33
N THR A 37 -5.76 24.68 24.50
CA THR A 37 -6.09 25.86 23.69
C THR A 37 -5.67 25.65 22.23
N LEU A 38 -4.47 25.12 22.00
CA LEU A 38 -4.00 24.77 20.65
C LEU A 38 -4.88 23.70 20.01
N THR A 39 -5.23 22.65 20.73
CA THR A 39 -6.09 21.57 20.22
C THR A 39 -7.47 22.11 19.85
N LYS A 40 -8.03 23.01 20.66
CA LYS A 40 -9.31 23.67 20.39
C LYS A 40 -9.24 24.54 19.13
N GLU A 41 -8.23 25.40 19.02
CA GLU A 41 -8.04 26.26 17.83
C GLU A 41 -7.77 25.42 16.56
N MET A 42 -6.97 24.36 16.67
CA MET A 42 -6.70 23.44 15.56
C MET A 42 -7.97 22.73 15.10
N ASN A 43 -8.81 22.24 16.02
CA ASN A 43 -10.08 21.58 15.66
C ASN A 43 -11.08 22.55 15.01
N ILE A 44 -11.06 23.84 15.37
CA ILE A 44 -11.93 24.86 14.77
C ILE A 44 -11.44 25.25 13.37
N ARG A 45 -10.13 25.45 13.19
CA ARG A 45 -9.56 26.02 11.95
C ARG A 45 -9.15 24.98 10.93
N ILE A 46 -8.83 23.77 11.35
CA ILE A 46 -8.45 22.67 10.46
C ILE A 46 -9.70 21.84 10.21
N PRO A 47 -10.33 21.93 9.02
CA PRO A 47 -11.47 21.09 8.71
C PRO A 47 -11.03 19.64 8.81
N SER A 48 -11.63 18.89 9.75
CA SER A 48 -11.41 17.46 9.88
C SER A 48 -11.93 16.80 8.61
N LYS A 49 -11.03 16.57 7.65
CA LYS A 49 -11.33 15.68 6.53
C LYS A 49 -11.44 14.30 7.14
N THR A 50 -12.64 13.93 7.56
CA THR A 50 -13.00 12.54 7.74
C THR A 50 -12.83 11.93 6.37
N THR A 51 -11.63 11.43 6.07
CA THR A 51 -11.47 10.48 5.00
C THR A 51 -12.28 9.29 5.46
N HIS A 52 -13.57 9.26 5.10
CA HIS A 52 -14.23 7.99 4.93
C HIS A 52 -13.22 7.15 4.17
N ALA A 53 -12.86 6.00 4.72
CA ALA A 53 -12.13 5.01 3.97
C ALA A 53 -13.04 4.69 2.78
N ASN A 54 -12.95 5.50 1.71
CA ASN A 54 -13.45 5.17 0.41
C ASN A 54 -12.80 3.84 0.21
N LYS A 55 -13.61 2.77 0.36
CA LYS A 55 -13.20 1.40 0.14
C LYS A 55 -12.44 1.53 -1.16
N ARG A 56 -11.11 1.47 -1.11
CA ARG A 56 -10.32 1.45 -2.33
C ARG A 56 -10.98 0.31 -3.04
N HIS A 57 -11.72 0.60 -4.11
CA HIS A 57 -12.23 -0.46 -4.95
C HIS A 57 -10.96 -1.24 -5.21
N GLN A 58 -10.86 -2.43 -4.61
CA GLN A 58 -9.81 -3.35 -4.96
C GLN A 58 -10.02 -3.38 -6.45
N ARG A 59 -9.09 -2.78 -7.19
CA ARG A 59 -9.04 -3.00 -8.62
C ARG A 59 -8.92 -4.51 -8.62
N ASN A 60 -10.05 -5.17 -8.90
CA ASN A 60 -10.08 -6.56 -9.25
C ASN A 60 -9.21 -6.55 -10.48
N ASN A 61 -7.90 -6.68 -10.25
CA ASN A 61 -6.90 -6.91 -11.26
C ASN A 61 -7.49 -8.16 -11.87
N LYS A 62 -8.19 -7.99 -13.00
CA LYS A 62 -8.67 -9.09 -13.82
C LYS A 62 -7.48 -10.01 -13.85
N VAL A 63 -7.60 -11.13 -13.13
CA VAL A 63 -6.46 -11.99 -12.81
C VAL A 63 -5.80 -12.20 -14.15
N LYS A 64 -4.54 -11.76 -14.26
CA LYS A 64 -3.85 -11.71 -15.55
C LYS A 64 -4.16 -13.02 -16.27
N PRO A 65 -4.62 -13.01 -17.52
CA PRO A 65 -5.19 -14.20 -18.15
C PRO A 65 -4.20 -15.38 -18.23
N TYR A 66 -2.90 -15.08 -18.10
CA TYR A 66 -1.80 -16.02 -18.03
C TYR A 66 -1.42 -16.46 -16.61
N TRP A 67 -2.19 -16.09 -15.58
CA TRP A 67 -1.96 -16.50 -14.20
C TRP A 67 -2.63 -17.85 -13.93
N ASN A 68 -1.83 -18.88 -13.68
CA ASN A 68 -2.31 -20.24 -13.45
C ASN A 68 -2.00 -20.73 -12.02
N SER A 69 -2.51 -21.91 -11.69
CA SER A 69 -2.29 -22.59 -10.40
C SER A 69 -0.81 -22.78 -10.09
N ASP A 70 0.01 -23.10 -11.10
CA ASP A 70 1.44 -23.34 -10.93
C ASP A 70 2.19 -22.05 -10.56
N LEU A 71 1.87 -20.93 -11.22
CA LEU A 71 2.42 -19.63 -10.87
C LEU A 71 2.05 -19.22 -9.46
N LYS A 72 0.80 -19.48 -9.07
CA LYS A 72 0.32 -19.24 -7.72
C LYS A 72 1.12 -20.08 -6.71
N LEU A 73 1.30 -21.37 -6.96
CA LEU A 73 2.07 -22.25 -6.08
C LEU A 73 3.52 -21.78 -5.90
N ILE A 74 4.20 -21.38 -6.98
CA ILE A 74 5.59 -20.89 -6.92
C ILE A 74 5.64 -19.53 -6.19
N TRP A 75 4.65 -18.67 -6.42
CA TRP A 75 4.52 -17.39 -5.73
C TRP A 75 4.29 -17.56 -4.22
N ASP A 76 3.43 -18.50 -3.82
CA ASP A 76 3.14 -18.80 -2.43
C ASP A 76 4.40 -19.29 -1.71
N LYS A 77 5.19 -20.17 -2.35
CA LYS A 77 6.51 -20.59 -1.83
C LYS A 77 7.47 -19.42 -1.61
N ALA A 78 7.51 -18.47 -2.55
CA ALA A 78 8.33 -17.27 -2.41
C ALA A 78 7.82 -16.37 -1.26
N CYS A 79 6.51 -16.25 -1.09
CA CYS A 79 5.90 -15.50 0.02
C CYS A 79 6.19 -16.15 1.37
N GLU A 80 6.12 -17.47 1.48
CA GLU A 80 6.48 -18.21 2.69
C GLU A 80 7.96 -18.01 3.05
N ALA A 81 8.86 -18.13 2.09
CA ALA A 81 10.28 -17.87 2.30
C ALA A 81 10.54 -16.44 2.77
N LYS A 82 9.84 -15.45 2.18
CA LYS A 82 9.89 -14.05 2.64
C LYS A 82 9.43 -13.92 4.09
N LYS A 83 8.31 -14.54 4.46
CA LYS A 83 7.78 -14.50 5.83
C LYS A 83 8.77 -15.08 6.83
N ARG A 84 9.39 -16.22 6.51
CA ARG A 84 10.42 -16.85 7.35
C ARG A 84 11.64 -15.92 7.51
N TRP A 85 12.14 -15.36 6.42
CA TRP A 85 13.26 -14.41 6.45
C TRP A 85 12.98 -13.17 7.31
N LEU A 86 11.77 -12.60 7.23
CA LEU A 86 11.41 -11.41 8.00
C LEU A 86 11.22 -11.69 9.50
N LYS A 87 10.82 -12.91 9.87
CA LYS A 87 10.62 -13.30 11.27
C LYS A 87 11.94 -13.62 11.99
N GLU A 88 13.02 -13.91 11.26
CA GLU A 88 14.27 -14.36 11.84
C GLU A 88 15.11 -13.21 12.45
N TYR A 89 15.63 -13.47 13.66
CA TYR A 89 16.46 -12.54 14.43
C TYR A 89 17.95 -12.86 14.30
N SER A 90 18.32 -14.13 14.14
CA SER A 90 19.72 -14.54 14.00
C SER A 90 20.33 -14.02 12.69
N HIS A 91 21.43 -13.27 12.76
CA HIS A 91 22.09 -12.70 11.58
C HIS A 91 22.55 -13.75 10.56
N VAL A 92 23.11 -14.88 11.03
CA VAL A 92 23.62 -15.95 10.16
C VAL A 92 22.47 -16.65 9.44
N LEU A 93 21.44 -17.06 10.18
CA LEU A 93 20.27 -17.74 9.63
C LEU A 93 19.47 -16.81 8.72
N LYS A 94 19.37 -15.52 9.07
CA LYS A 94 18.71 -14.49 8.25
C LYS A 94 19.39 -14.31 6.89
N ARG A 95 20.72 -14.42 6.81
CA ARG A 95 21.45 -14.38 5.53
C ARG A 95 21.10 -15.58 4.65
N GLN A 96 21.03 -16.78 5.23
CA GLN A 96 20.62 -18.00 4.52
C GLN A 96 19.18 -17.93 4.04
N LEU A 97 18.24 -17.52 4.90
CA LEU A 97 16.83 -17.34 4.55
C LEU A 97 16.62 -16.26 3.48
N ARG A 98 17.45 -15.21 3.48
CA ARG A 98 17.43 -14.21 2.42
C ARG A 98 17.83 -14.81 1.07
N ALA A 99 18.88 -15.64 1.05
CA ALA A 99 19.32 -16.33 -0.18
C ALA A 99 18.20 -17.25 -0.71
N ASP A 100 17.60 -18.06 0.16
CA ASP A 100 16.47 -18.94 -0.19
C ASP A 100 15.26 -18.15 -0.75
N PHE A 101 14.90 -17.02 -0.13
CA PHE A 101 13.87 -16.14 -0.67
C PHE A 101 14.24 -15.59 -2.06
N CYS A 102 15.48 -15.12 -2.24
CA CYS A 102 15.95 -14.61 -3.52
C CYS A 102 15.89 -15.67 -4.62
N ASP A 103 16.24 -16.92 -4.33
CA ASP A 103 16.22 -18.02 -5.29
C ASP A 103 14.78 -18.42 -5.66
N LYS A 104 13.88 -18.51 -4.68
CA LYS A 104 12.45 -18.75 -4.93
C LYS A 104 11.81 -17.62 -5.73
N ARG A 105 12.16 -16.36 -5.43
CA ARG A 105 11.71 -15.19 -6.21
C ARG A 105 12.24 -15.22 -7.63
N ARG A 106 13.52 -15.53 -7.83
CA ARG A 106 14.13 -15.66 -9.16
C ARG A 106 13.44 -16.76 -9.98
N THR A 107 13.11 -17.87 -9.35
CA THR A 107 12.36 -18.98 -9.96
C THR A 107 10.97 -18.54 -10.41
N PHE A 108 10.24 -17.85 -9.54
CA PHE A 108 8.96 -17.22 -9.88
C PHE A 108 9.09 -16.27 -11.07
N ASP A 109 10.05 -15.33 -11.03
CA ASP A 109 10.23 -14.32 -12.08
C ASP A 109 10.58 -14.96 -13.45
N LYS A 110 11.35 -16.04 -13.44
CA LYS A 110 11.66 -16.82 -14.66
C LYS A 110 10.40 -17.49 -15.21
N TYR A 111 9.63 -18.16 -14.37
CA TYR A 111 8.43 -18.89 -14.78
C TYR A 111 7.32 -17.95 -15.24
N HIS A 112 7.10 -16.85 -14.51
CA HIS A 112 6.15 -15.80 -14.86
C HIS A 112 6.46 -15.18 -16.23
N ARG A 113 7.74 -14.89 -16.52
CA ARG A 113 8.16 -14.42 -17.85
C ARG A 113 7.88 -15.47 -18.93
N LYS A 114 8.19 -16.74 -18.68
CA LYS A 114 7.94 -17.84 -19.64
C LYS A 114 6.45 -17.93 -19.99
N ILE A 115 5.58 -17.99 -18.99
CA ILE A 115 4.14 -18.12 -19.20
C ILE A 115 3.54 -16.88 -19.87
N LYS A 116 3.94 -15.68 -19.43
CA LYS A 116 3.50 -14.44 -20.08
C LYS A 116 3.89 -14.40 -21.56
N ARG A 117 5.13 -14.79 -21.89
CA ARG A 117 5.60 -14.86 -23.29
C ARG A 117 4.80 -15.86 -24.10
N LYS A 118 4.57 -17.06 -23.54
CA LYS A 118 3.74 -18.08 -24.18
C LYS A 118 2.34 -17.55 -24.48
N TYR A 119 1.66 -17.02 -23.47
CA TYR A 119 0.31 -16.45 -23.65
C TYR A 119 0.27 -15.36 -24.73
N ASN A 120 1.24 -14.46 -24.75
CA ASN A 120 1.30 -13.41 -25.77
C ASN A 120 1.55 -13.99 -27.17
N ASN A 121 2.38 -15.02 -27.30
CA ASN A 121 2.64 -15.71 -28.56
C ASN A 121 1.40 -16.45 -29.05
N ASP A 122 0.74 -17.20 -28.16
CA ASP A 122 -0.49 -17.93 -28.47
C ASP A 122 -1.59 -16.95 -28.92
N LYS A 123 -1.71 -15.80 -28.25
CA LYS A 123 -2.62 -14.72 -28.67
C LYS A 123 -2.26 -14.14 -30.03
N ARG A 124 -0.97 -13.97 -30.34
CA ARG A 124 -0.54 -13.50 -31.67
C ARG A 124 -0.94 -14.48 -32.76
N ILE A 125 -0.70 -15.78 -32.55
CA ILE A 125 -1.09 -16.85 -33.49
C ILE A 125 -2.62 -16.88 -33.66
N GLU A 126 -3.39 -16.76 -32.59
CA GLU A 126 -4.87 -16.67 -32.64
C GLU A 126 -5.32 -15.47 -33.49
N PHE A 127 -4.64 -14.33 -33.38
CA PHE A 127 -4.91 -13.15 -34.24
C PHE A 127 -4.54 -13.37 -35.70
N GLU A 128 -3.39 -13.98 -35.99
CA GLU A 128 -2.96 -14.31 -37.36
C GLU A 128 -3.97 -15.29 -38.01
N GLN A 129 -4.40 -16.32 -37.29
CA GLN A 129 -5.39 -17.29 -37.79
C GLN A 129 -6.77 -16.69 -38.00
N THR A 130 -7.21 -15.76 -37.15
CA THR A 130 -8.51 -15.10 -37.32
C THR A 130 -8.51 -14.08 -38.45
N LEU A 131 -7.37 -13.43 -38.72
CA LEU A 131 -7.18 -12.57 -39.87
C LEU A 131 -7.37 -13.34 -41.19
N ASP A 132 -6.73 -14.50 -41.31
CA ASP A 132 -6.74 -15.31 -42.54
C ASP A 132 -8.11 -15.96 -42.82
N ASN A 133 -8.85 -16.33 -41.76
CA ASN A 133 -10.11 -17.08 -41.89
C ASN A 133 -11.37 -16.20 -41.85
N ASN A 134 -11.38 -15.10 -41.09
CA ASN A 134 -12.56 -14.23 -40.95
C ASN A 134 -12.19 -12.80 -40.52
N HIS A 135 -11.93 -11.96 -41.52
CA HIS A 135 -11.54 -10.56 -41.36
C HIS A 135 -12.54 -9.75 -40.50
N VAL A 136 -13.84 -10.06 -40.56
CA VAL A 136 -14.87 -9.34 -39.78
C VAL A 136 -14.73 -9.61 -38.28
N ASP A 137 -14.45 -10.85 -37.89
CA ASP A 137 -14.31 -11.23 -36.48
C ASP A 137 -12.95 -10.80 -35.89
N PHE A 138 -11.91 -10.75 -36.72
CA PHE A 138 -10.63 -10.12 -36.39
C PHE A 138 -10.82 -8.64 -36.02
N TRP A 139 -11.52 -7.86 -36.84
CA TRP A 139 -11.77 -6.45 -36.54
C TRP A 139 -12.75 -6.23 -35.38
N LYS A 140 -13.64 -7.19 -35.06
CA LYS A 140 -14.44 -7.14 -33.82
C LYS A 140 -13.58 -7.36 -32.57
N THR A 141 -12.62 -8.29 -32.62
CA THR A 141 -11.71 -8.58 -31.50
C THR A 141 -10.70 -7.45 -31.27
N ILE A 142 -10.21 -6.82 -32.34
CA ILE A 142 -9.32 -5.66 -32.26
C ILE A 142 -10.07 -4.34 -32.06
N GLY A 143 -11.36 -4.27 -32.42
CA GLY A 143 -12.19 -3.07 -32.65
C GLY A 143 -12.34 -2.03 -31.53
N ARG A 144 -11.53 -2.08 -30.47
CA ARG A 144 -11.24 -0.97 -29.58
C ARG A 144 -9.98 -0.17 -29.97
N ILE A 145 -9.26 -0.58 -31.01
CA ILE A 145 -8.07 0.08 -31.54
C ILE A 145 -8.40 0.53 -32.97
N GLY A 146 -8.44 1.85 -33.23
CA GLY A 146 -8.63 2.45 -34.57
C GLY A 146 -10.05 2.93 -34.92
N ILE A 147 -10.13 3.91 -35.83
CA ILE A 147 -11.36 4.53 -36.34
C ILE A 147 -11.99 3.58 -37.38
N GLY A 148 -13.31 3.54 -37.50
CA GLY A 148 -14.04 2.56 -38.33
C GLY A 148 -13.60 2.47 -39.79
N ASN A 149 -12.95 3.50 -40.34
CA ASN A 149 -12.43 3.52 -41.71
C ASN A 149 -11.16 2.69 -41.90
N ASP A 150 -10.34 2.55 -40.86
CA ASP A 150 -9.08 1.79 -40.91
C ASP A 150 -9.34 0.28 -41.00
N ARG A 151 -10.55 -0.16 -40.65
CA ARG A 151 -10.97 -1.58 -40.61
C ARG A 151 -11.27 -2.18 -41.98
N LYS A 152 -11.32 -1.35 -43.02
CA LYS A 152 -11.57 -1.77 -44.42
C LYS A 152 -10.28 -1.94 -45.22
N GLN A 153 -9.14 -1.51 -44.69
CA GLN A 153 -7.87 -1.59 -45.38
C GLN A 153 -7.14 -2.88 -44.99
N THR A 154 -6.51 -3.52 -45.98
CA THR A 154 -5.63 -4.67 -45.77
C THR A 154 -4.43 -4.21 -44.95
N ILE A 155 -4.16 -4.85 -43.81
CA ILE A 155 -3.00 -4.49 -42.97
C ILE A 155 -1.73 -4.77 -43.77
N PRO A 156 -0.85 -3.78 -44.01
CA PRO A 156 0.42 -4.02 -44.68
C PRO A 156 1.29 -4.87 -43.77
N MET A 157 1.38 -6.17 -44.04
CA MET A 157 2.42 -7.01 -43.44
C MET A 157 3.71 -6.73 -44.19
N GLU A 158 4.80 -6.39 -43.47
CA GLU A 158 6.10 -6.13 -44.07
C GLU A 158 6.45 -7.26 -45.06
N SER A 159 6.61 -6.89 -46.33
CA SER A 159 7.08 -7.81 -47.35
C SER A 159 8.50 -8.24 -46.98
N THR A 160 8.70 -9.55 -47.03
CA THR A 160 9.99 -10.22 -46.95
C THR A 160 11.08 -9.41 -47.65
N ARG A 161 12.04 -8.88 -46.88
CA ARG A 161 13.33 -8.46 -47.43
C ARG A 161 14.12 -9.73 -47.76
N LEU A 162 14.27 -9.96 -49.06
CA LEU A 162 15.22 -10.91 -49.65
C LEU A 162 16.66 -10.60 -49.20
#